data_AF-A0A2V2RNS8-F1
#
_entry.id   AF-A0A2V2RNS8-F1
#
_cell.length_a   1.000
_cell.length_b   1.000
_cell.length_c   1.000
_cell.angle_alpha   90.00
_cell.angle_beta   90.00
_cell.angle_gamma   90.00
#
_symmetry.space_group_name_H-M   'P 1'
#
loop_
_entity.id
_entity.type
_entity.pdbx_description
1 polymer ?
#
loop_
_entity_poly.entity_id
_entity_poly.type
_entity_poly.pdbx_seq_one_letter_code
_entity_poly.pdbx_strand_id
1 'polypeptide(L)'
;MNQFERDLERFIAGNMDRRTKFHFGYPSAELRRAGVPPYPLMLNQSVIRKILDKHELSVAQLIQVQAALNTPIMIFKSAVVPDAKLLLTQIVVNEKSVVLAIHPGGKMGHKAIVSEVKSVHPRPTEHVLMWMEKGLLLAADKQRSQQWLEDRSRYNSGRYLAIAGQVKSLTFKSQSQGGMKL
;
A
#
# COMPACT_ATOMS: atom_id res chain seq x y z
N MET A 1 -9.00 1.61 19.31
CA MET A 1 -9.60 0.96 18.13
C MET A 1 -10.17 2.00 17.19
N ASN A 2 -9.76 2.00 15.92
CA ASN A 2 -10.19 3.00 14.92
C ASN A 2 -11.49 2.58 14.19
N GLN A 3 -12.04 3.44 13.32
CA GLN A 3 -13.29 3.15 12.60
C GLN A 3 -13.19 1.91 11.69
N PHE A 4 -12.05 1.74 11.02
CA PHE A 4 -11.82 0.59 10.14
C PHE A 4 -11.82 -0.72 10.91
N GLU A 5 -11.14 -0.77 12.06
CA GLU A 5 -11.11 -1.95 12.93
C GLU A 5 -12.51 -2.31 13.43
N ARG A 6 -13.31 -1.33 13.87
CA ARG A 6 -14.73 -1.55 14.23
C ARG A 6 -15.57 -2.11 13.09
N ASP A 7 -15.42 -1.55 11.89
CA ASP A 7 -16.14 -2.03 10.72
C ASP A 7 -15.68 -3.43 10.32
N LEU A 8 -14.39 -3.76 10.51
CA LEU A 8 -13.83 -5.07 10.22
C LEU A 8 -14.37 -6.14 11.17
N GLU A 9 -14.49 -5.85 12.46
CA GLU A 9 -15.15 -6.74 13.42
C GLU A 9 -16.61 -7.00 13.05
N ARG A 10 -17.36 -5.94 12.71
CA ARG A 10 -18.75 -6.08 12.25
C ARG A 10 -18.87 -6.90 10.99
N PHE A 11 -17.95 -6.71 10.04
CA PHE A 11 -17.90 -7.48 8.81
C PHE A 11 -17.65 -8.97 9.07
N ILE A 12 -16.67 -9.29 9.91
CA ILE A 12 -16.34 -10.67 10.30
C ILE A 12 -17.52 -11.32 11.03
N ALA A 13 -18.21 -10.57 11.89
CA ALA A 13 -19.40 -11.03 12.59
C ALA A 13 -20.65 -11.15 11.70
N GLY A 14 -20.57 -10.81 10.41
CA GLY A 14 -21.73 -10.82 9.50
C GLY A 14 -22.74 -9.68 9.74
N ASN A 15 -22.40 -8.70 10.56
CA ASN A 15 -23.27 -7.62 11.04
C ASN A 15 -23.03 -6.28 10.30
N MET A 16 -22.70 -6.36 9.01
CA MET A 16 -22.42 -5.21 8.15
C MET A 16 -23.27 -5.29 6.87
N ASP A 17 -23.96 -4.19 6.54
CA ASP A 17 -24.74 -4.13 5.30
C ASP A 17 -23.83 -4.28 4.08
N ARG A 18 -24.24 -5.09 3.10
CA ARG A 18 -23.41 -5.49 1.94
C ARG A 18 -22.93 -4.34 1.07
N ARG A 19 -23.61 -3.18 1.09
CA ARG A 19 -23.26 -1.99 0.31
C ARG A 19 -22.32 -1.05 1.08
N THR A 20 -22.10 -1.32 2.37
CA THR A 20 -21.25 -0.48 3.22
C THR A 20 -19.80 -0.64 2.78
N LYS A 21 -19.16 0.48 2.43
CA LYS A 21 -17.72 0.55 2.15
C LYS A 21 -16.97 0.87 3.44
N PHE A 22 -15.77 0.33 3.57
CA PHE A 22 -14.87 0.65 4.66
C PHE A 22 -14.20 2.00 4.41
N HIS A 23 -14.19 2.85 5.42
CA HIS A 23 -13.30 4.01 5.43
C HIS A 23 -11.90 3.56 5.83
N PHE A 24 -11.01 3.42 4.85
CA PHE A 24 -9.67 2.86 5.02
C PHE A 24 -8.64 3.89 5.50
N GLY A 25 -8.92 5.19 5.39
CA GLY A 25 -8.08 6.27 5.91
C GLY A 25 -8.02 7.47 4.98
N TYR A 26 -6.97 8.27 5.13
CA TYR A 26 -6.65 9.38 4.22
C TYR A 26 -5.22 9.22 3.69
N PRO A 27 -4.91 9.74 2.49
CA PRO A 27 -3.55 9.73 1.98
C PRO A 27 -2.59 10.52 2.87
N SER A 28 -1.46 9.89 3.22
CA SER A 28 -0.35 10.53 3.92
C SER A 28 0.31 11.64 3.10
N ALA A 29 1.21 12.41 3.71
CA ALA A 29 1.94 13.46 3.00
C ALA A 29 2.76 12.90 1.83
N GLU A 30 3.34 11.71 1.99
CA GLU A 30 4.10 10.98 0.97
C GLU A 30 3.19 10.58 -0.19
N LEU A 31 1.99 10.06 0.11
CA LEU A 31 1.00 9.72 -0.90
C LEU A 31 0.53 10.94 -1.68
N ARG A 32 0.30 12.06 -0.99
CA ARG A 32 -0.08 13.32 -1.64
C ARG A 32 1.02 13.86 -2.54
N ARG A 33 2.29 13.83 -2.09
CA ARG A 33 3.45 14.19 -2.93
C ARG A 33 3.60 13.27 -4.15
N ALA A 34 3.21 12.00 -4.01
CA ALA A 34 3.16 11.06 -5.12
C ALA A 34 1.93 11.23 -6.04
N GLY A 35 1.09 12.25 -5.81
CA GLY A 35 -0.05 12.58 -6.66
C GLY A 35 -1.36 11.85 -6.32
N VAL A 36 -1.50 11.31 -5.10
CA VAL A 36 -2.81 10.84 -4.59
C VAL A 36 -3.60 12.04 -4.06
N PRO A 37 -4.79 12.37 -4.60
CA PRO A 37 -5.61 13.48 -4.11
C PRO A 37 -6.03 13.29 -2.65
N PRO A 38 -6.20 14.37 -1.85
CA PRO A 38 -6.49 14.33 -0.42
C PRO A 38 -7.94 13.92 -0.09
N TYR A 39 -8.49 12.93 -0.79
CA TYR A 39 -9.83 12.40 -0.58
C TYR A 39 -9.80 11.15 0.30
N PRO A 40 -10.92 10.82 0.99
CA PRO A 40 -11.04 9.59 1.75
C PRO A 40 -10.68 8.36 0.91
N LEU A 41 -9.91 7.44 1.49
CA LEU A 41 -9.61 6.14 0.92
C LEU A 41 -10.70 5.16 1.32
N MET A 42 -11.46 4.68 0.35
CA MET A 42 -12.57 3.74 0.56
C MET A 42 -12.19 2.36 0.07
N LEU A 43 -12.70 1.32 0.73
CA LEU A 43 -12.45 -0.07 0.37
C LEU A 43 -13.77 -0.85 0.36
N ASN A 44 -13.99 -1.64 -0.70
CA ASN A 44 -15.22 -2.43 -0.84
C ASN A 44 -15.12 -3.76 -0.07
N GLN A 45 -16.23 -4.26 0.49
CA GLN A 45 -16.25 -5.58 1.16
C GLN A 45 -15.77 -6.74 0.28
N SER A 46 -15.96 -6.67 -1.03
CA SER A 46 -15.43 -7.67 -1.96
C SER A 46 -13.89 -7.71 -2.02
N VAL A 47 -13.23 -6.58 -1.73
CA VAL A 47 -11.77 -6.51 -1.60
C VAL A 47 -11.36 -7.18 -0.29
N ILE A 48 -12.04 -6.91 0.83
CA ILE A 48 -11.77 -7.61 2.12
C ILE A 48 -11.89 -9.12 1.96
N ARG A 49 -12.97 -9.62 1.33
CA ARG A 49 -13.14 -11.05 1.05
C ARG A 49 -11.97 -11.63 0.26
N LYS A 50 -11.56 -10.97 -0.83
CA LYS A 50 -10.39 -11.43 -1.60
C LYS A 50 -9.11 -11.45 -0.75
N ILE A 51 -8.92 -10.47 0.12
CA ILE A 51 -7.74 -10.38 1.00
C ILE A 51 -7.68 -11.60 1.92
N LEU A 52 -8.80 -11.91 2.59
CA LEU A 52 -8.89 -13.00 3.56
C LEU A 52 -8.92 -14.38 2.88
N ASP A 53 -9.79 -14.55 1.89
CA ASP A 53 -10.12 -15.86 1.31
C ASP A 53 -9.15 -16.30 0.21
N LYS A 54 -8.54 -15.35 -0.51
CA LYS A 54 -7.72 -15.64 -1.71
C LYS A 54 -6.26 -15.23 -1.57
N HIS A 55 -5.98 -14.14 -0.86
CA HIS A 55 -4.63 -13.62 -0.71
C HIS A 55 -3.98 -14.02 0.61
N GLU A 56 -4.70 -14.79 1.44
CA GLU A 56 -4.19 -15.44 2.65
C GLU A 56 -3.60 -14.43 3.66
N LEU A 57 -4.10 -13.19 3.63
CA LEU A 57 -3.78 -12.21 4.67
C LEU A 57 -4.69 -12.46 5.86
N SER A 58 -4.10 -12.51 7.05
CA SER A 58 -4.88 -12.54 8.29
C SER A 58 -5.54 -11.20 8.58
N VAL A 59 -6.54 -11.20 9.47
CA VAL A 59 -7.18 -9.97 9.98
C VAL A 59 -6.14 -9.02 10.59
N ALA A 60 -5.19 -9.54 11.35
CA ALA A 60 -4.11 -8.74 11.94
C ALA A 60 -3.22 -8.10 10.86
N GLN A 61 -2.88 -8.83 9.79
CA GLN A 61 -2.13 -8.28 8.67
C GLN A 61 -2.93 -7.22 7.92
N LEU A 62 -4.25 -7.38 7.76
CA LEU A 62 -5.10 -6.36 7.15
C LEU A 62 -5.13 -5.04 7.97
N ILE A 63 -5.09 -5.12 9.30
CA ILE A 63 -4.92 -3.93 10.15
C ILE A 63 -3.56 -3.26 9.89
N GLN A 64 -2.49 -4.05 9.78
CA GLN A 64 -1.17 -3.54 9.43
C GLN A 64 -1.14 -2.91 8.01
N VAL A 65 -1.88 -3.47 7.05
CA VAL A 65 -2.04 -2.92 5.69
C VAL A 65 -2.65 -1.52 5.78
N GLN A 66 -3.64 -1.31 6.65
CA GLN A 66 -4.21 0.03 6.87
C GLN A 66 -3.15 1.00 7.40
N ALA A 67 -2.35 0.57 8.39
CA ALA A 67 -1.29 1.40 8.94
C ALA A 67 -0.22 1.77 7.89
N ALA A 68 0.05 0.89 6.92
CA ALA A 68 1.02 1.12 5.85
C ALA A 68 0.66 2.28 4.90
N LEU A 69 -0.57 2.79 4.92
CA LEU A 69 -0.91 4.05 4.22
C LEU A 69 -0.07 5.24 4.69
N ASN A 70 0.31 5.25 5.97
CA ASN A 70 1.08 6.33 6.57
C ASN A 70 2.58 6.17 6.34
N THR A 71 3.05 4.93 6.19
CA THR A 71 4.47 4.60 6.11
C THR A 71 4.73 3.60 4.99
N PRO A 72 4.44 3.92 3.72
CA PRO A 72 4.80 3.05 2.61
C PRO A 72 6.32 2.88 2.52
N ILE A 73 6.80 1.71 2.09
CA ILE A 73 8.22 1.53 1.76
C ILE A 73 8.52 2.24 0.44
N MET A 74 7.70 1.98 -0.58
CA MET A 74 7.83 2.57 -1.91
C MET A 74 6.45 2.83 -2.54
N ILE A 75 6.38 3.86 -3.37
CA ILE A 75 5.19 4.24 -4.12
C ILE A 75 5.54 4.24 -5.61
N PHE A 76 4.71 3.60 -6.43
CA PHE A 76 4.91 3.49 -7.87
C PHE A 76 3.70 4.01 -8.65
N LYS A 77 3.94 4.45 -9.89
CA LYS A 77 2.89 4.56 -10.92
C LYS A 77 2.41 3.16 -11.29
N SER A 78 1.11 3.00 -11.53
CA SER A 78 0.60 1.80 -12.19
C SER A 78 0.99 1.81 -13.67
N ALA A 79 1.47 0.67 -14.16
CA ALA A 79 1.79 0.48 -15.58
C ALA A 79 0.53 0.29 -16.46
N VAL A 80 -0.61 -0.04 -15.84
CA VAL A 80 -1.81 -0.53 -16.55
C VAL A 80 -3.00 0.41 -16.38
N VAL A 81 -3.19 0.95 -15.18
CA VAL A 81 -4.34 1.80 -14.87
C VAL A 81 -3.86 3.25 -14.74
N PRO A 82 -4.33 4.17 -15.59
CA PRO A 82 -4.00 5.59 -15.50
C PRO A 82 -4.22 6.12 -14.09
N ASP A 83 -3.29 6.97 -13.64
CA ASP A 83 -3.29 7.65 -12.34
C ASP A 83 -3.31 6.78 -11.08
N ALA A 84 -3.50 5.46 -11.20
CA ALA A 84 -3.43 4.56 -10.07
C ALA A 84 -2.01 4.49 -9.50
N LYS A 85 -1.93 4.35 -8.18
CA LYS A 85 -0.68 4.22 -7.43
C LYS A 85 -0.57 2.85 -6.80
N LEU A 86 0.64 2.30 -6.81
CA LEU A 86 0.96 1.03 -6.15
C LEU A 86 1.81 1.32 -4.92
N LEU A 87 1.42 0.79 -3.77
CA LEU A 87 2.09 1.00 -2.49
C LEU A 87 2.67 -0.31 -2.00
N LEU A 88 4.00 -0.35 -1.90
CA LEU A 88 4.70 -1.45 -1.27
C LEU A 88 4.70 -1.26 0.25
N THR A 89 4.24 -2.26 0.99
CA THR A 89 4.23 -2.25 2.46
C THR A 89 5.40 -3.04 3.03
N GLN A 90 5.56 -2.93 4.35
CA GLN A 90 6.46 -3.75 5.16
C GLN A 90 6.00 -5.20 5.34
N ILE A 91 4.79 -5.55 4.88
CA ILE A 91 4.18 -6.84 5.15
C ILE A 91 4.63 -7.85 4.09
N VAL A 92 5.00 -9.05 4.55
CA VAL A 92 5.40 -10.18 3.71
C VAL A 92 4.47 -11.35 4.01
N VAL A 93 3.97 -11.99 2.96
CA VAL A 93 3.13 -13.20 3.03
C VAL A 93 3.69 -14.19 2.02
N ASN A 94 4.02 -15.40 2.47
CA ASN A 94 4.60 -16.45 1.62
C ASN A 94 5.79 -15.93 0.77
N GLU A 95 6.73 -15.26 1.44
CA GLU A 95 7.93 -14.62 0.86
C GLU A 95 7.66 -13.47 -0.13
N LYS A 96 6.39 -13.13 -0.39
CA LYS A 96 5.96 -12.08 -1.32
C LYS A 96 5.63 -10.80 -0.56
N SER A 97 6.00 -9.66 -1.13
CA SER A 97 5.69 -8.36 -0.53
C SER A 97 4.26 -7.94 -0.83
N VAL A 98 3.55 -7.47 0.19
CA VAL A 98 2.16 -7.00 0.02
C VAL A 98 2.16 -5.62 -0.63
N VAL A 99 1.36 -5.50 -1.70
CA VAL A 99 1.18 -4.27 -2.46
C VAL A 99 -0.30 -3.85 -2.48
N LEU A 100 -0.56 -2.58 -2.20
CA LEU A 100 -1.88 -1.96 -2.34
C LEU A 100 -1.99 -1.24 -3.68
N ALA A 101 -3.16 -1.29 -4.32
CA ALA A 101 -3.48 -0.46 -5.47
C ALA A 101 -4.54 0.59 -5.10
N ILE A 102 -4.20 1.87 -5.27
CA ILE A 102 -5.07 3.02 -5.00
C ILE A 102 -5.46 3.67 -6.33
N HIS A 103 -6.77 3.78 -6.57
CA HIS A 103 -7.33 4.44 -7.73
C HIS A 103 -7.95 5.77 -7.29
N PRO A 104 -7.37 6.92 -7.67
CA PRO A 104 -7.93 8.22 -7.33
C PRO A 104 -9.20 8.53 -8.14
N GLY A 105 -10.05 9.42 -7.62
CA GLY A 105 -11.15 10.02 -8.39
C GLY A 105 -12.42 9.18 -8.53
N GLY A 106 -12.62 8.18 -7.67
CA GLY A 106 -13.91 7.49 -7.55
C GLY A 106 -15.02 8.41 -7.04
N LYS A 107 -16.28 8.08 -7.32
CA LYS A 107 -17.45 8.76 -6.74
C LYS A 107 -18.14 7.86 -5.70
N MET A 108 -18.58 8.45 -4.60
CA MET A 108 -19.39 7.82 -3.57
C MET A 108 -20.72 8.56 -3.43
N GLY A 109 -21.83 7.86 -3.69
CA GLY A 109 -23.14 8.49 -3.82
C GLY A 109 -23.16 9.55 -4.92
N HIS A 110 -23.95 10.60 -4.73
CA HIS A 110 -24.18 11.61 -5.78
C HIS A 110 -23.13 12.73 -5.85
N LYS A 111 -22.26 12.91 -4.82
CA LYS A 111 -21.40 14.11 -4.74
C LYS A 111 -20.00 13.91 -4.12
N ALA A 112 -19.73 12.82 -3.39
CA ALA A 112 -18.44 12.69 -2.72
C ALA A 112 -17.38 12.10 -3.66
N ILE A 113 -16.24 12.77 -3.78
CA ILE A 113 -15.06 12.23 -4.47
C ILE A 113 -14.24 11.45 -3.44
N VAL A 114 -13.83 10.24 -3.82
CA VAL A 114 -13.06 9.33 -2.99
C VAL A 114 -11.91 8.74 -3.79
N SER A 115 -10.89 8.25 -3.11
CA SER A 115 -9.92 7.33 -3.69
C SER A 115 -10.33 5.91 -3.29
N GLU A 116 -10.20 4.93 -4.17
CA GLU A 116 -10.56 3.54 -3.87
C GLU A 116 -9.31 2.68 -3.74
N VAL A 117 -9.21 1.92 -2.66
CA VAL A 117 -8.28 0.79 -2.58
C VAL A 117 -8.91 -0.38 -3.33
N LYS A 118 -8.41 -0.66 -4.53
CA LYS A 118 -9.00 -1.68 -5.41
C LYS A 118 -8.49 -3.09 -5.14
N SER A 119 -7.31 -3.18 -4.52
CA SER A 119 -6.60 -4.44 -4.43
C SER A 119 -5.52 -4.37 -3.35
N VAL A 120 -5.34 -5.46 -2.59
CA VAL A 120 -4.21 -5.68 -1.68
C VAL A 120 -3.73 -7.10 -1.93
N HIS A 121 -2.50 -7.26 -2.42
CA HIS A 121 -2.01 -8.54 -2.93
C HIS A 121 -0.53 -8.75 -2.61
N PRO A 122 -0.14 -9.95 -2.15
CA PRO A 122 1.26 -10.38 -2.17
C PRO A 122 1.78 -10.44 -3.61
N ARG A 123 2.93 -9.81 -3.87
CA ARG A 123 3.61 -9.77 -5.17
C ARG A 123 5.03 -10.35 -5.07
N PRO A 124 5.46 -11.15 -6.05
CA PRO A 124 6.85 -11.60 -6.14
C PRO A 124 7.81 -10.41 -6.22
N THR A 125 9.02 -10.60 -5.70
CA THR A 125 10.09 -9.60 -5.72
C THR A 125 10.37 -9.10 -7.13
N GLU A 126 10.36 -9.99 -8.12
CA GLU A 126 10.65 -9.73 -9.52
C GLU A 126 9.67 -8.71 -10.12
N HIS A 127 8.40 -8.71 -9.69
CA HIS A 127 7.42 -7.73 -10.15
C HIS A 127 7.73 -6.33 -9.64
N VAL A 128 8.16 -6.21 -8.39
CA VAL A 128 8.52 -4.92 -7.79
C VAL A 128 9.79 -4.37 -8.45
N LEU A 129 10.79 -5.22 -8.66
CA LEU A 129 12.02 -4.87 -9.38
C LEU A 129 11.73 -4.41 -10.82
N MET A 130 10.86 -5.12 -11.53
CA MET A 130 10.43 -4.73 -12.88
C MET A 130 9.81 -3.32 -12.91
N TRP A 131 9.04 -2.94 -11.89
CA TRP A 131 8.47 -1.58 -11.84
C TRP A 131 9.54 -0.51 -11.65
N MET A 132 10.59 -0.80 -10.88
CA MET A 132 11.72 0.11 -10.71
C MET A 132 12.43 0.33 -12.05
N GLU A 133 12.75 -0.76 -12.76
CA GLU A 133 13.44 -0.73 -14.05
C GLU A 133 12.64 -0.01 -15.14
N LYS A 134 11.31 -0.12 -15.08
CA LYS A 134 10.41 0.62 -15.97
C LYS A 134 10.29 2.11 -15.61
N GLY A 135 11.04 2.60 -14.63
CA GLY A 135 11.00 4.01 -14.23
C GLY A 135 9.72 4.39 -13.49
N LEU A 136 8.99 3.43 -12.91
CA LEU A 136 7.68 3.70 -12.31
C LEU A 136 7.74 4.17 -10.85
N LEU A 137 8.92 4.09 -10.21
CA LEU A 137 9.11 4.55 -8.83
C LEU A 137 8.84 6.06 -8.74
N LEU A 138 7.99 6.46 -7.80
CA LEU A 138 7.64 7.86 -7.53
C LEU A 138 8.30 8.38 -6.25
N ALA A 139 8.33 7.54 -5.22
CA ALA A 139 8.87 7.89 -3.92
C ALA A 139 9.30 6.62 -3.18
N ALA A 140 10.37 6.74 -2.39
CA ALA A 140 10.85 5.66 -1.55
C ALA A 140 11.26 6.17 -0.17
N ASP A 141 10.95 5.39 0.87
CA ASP A 141 11.61 5.53 2.16
C ASP A 141 13.04 5.03 2.02
N LYS A 142 14.03 5.89 2.22
CA LYS A 142 15.43 5.56 1.94
C LYS A 142 15.91 4.30 2.66
N GLN A 143 15.73 4.25 3.97
CA GLN A 143 16.29 3.17 4.79
C GLN A 143 15.51 1.88 4.54
N ARG A 144 14.17 1.95 4.50
CA ARG A 144 13.34 0.76 4.34
C ARG A 144 13.40 0.18 2.93
N SER A 145 13.57 1.02 1.90
CA SER A 145 13.78 0.53 0.53
C SER A 145 15.14 -0.14 0.36
N GLN A 146 16.20 0.41 0.96
CA GLN A 146 17.52 -0.24 0.99
C GLN A 146 17.46 -1.60 1.69
N GLN A 147 16.92 -1.64 2.92
CA GLN A 147 16.72 -2.90 3.64
C GLN A 147 15.90 -3.90 2.83
N TRP A 148 14.79 -3.46 2.24
CA TRP A 148 13.93 -4.33 1.43
C TRP A 148 14.69 -4.96 0.26
N LEU A 149 15.57 -4.20 -0.40
CA LEU A 149 16.40 -4.68 -1.50
C LEU A 149 17.51 -5.62 -1.00
N GLU A 150 18.15 -5.33 0.13
CA GLU A 150 19.20 -6.16 0.75
C GLU A 150 18.66 -7.53 1.17
N ASP A 151 17.50 -7.57 1.83
CA ASP A 151 16.81 -8.81 2.22
C ASP A 151 16.48 -9.69 1.01
N ARG A 152 16.37 -9.07 -0.16
CA ARG A 152 16.00 -9.69 -1.44
C ARG A 152 17.17 -9.79 -2.42
N SER A 153 18.39 -9.49 -1.96
CA SER A 153 19.61 -9.50 -2.79
C SER A 153 19.93 -10.87 -3.38
N ARG A 154 19.49 -11.96 -2.73
CA ARG A 154 19.58 -13.34 -3.25
C ARG A 154 18.88 -13.54 -4.60
N TYR A 155 17.92 -12.67 -4.93
CA TYR A 155 17.22 -12.65 -6.21
C TYR A 155 17.93 -11.78 -7.26
N ASN A 156 19.05 -11.09 -6.95
CA ASN A 156 19.39 -9.86 -7.70
C ASN A 156 20.84 -9.31 -7.69
N SER A 157 21.90 -10.12 -7.75
CA SER A 157 23.29 -9.60 -7.68
C SER A 157 23.70 -8.64 -8.82
N GLY A 158 23.12 -8.73 -10.02
CA GLY A 158 23.46 -7.87 -11.17
C GLY A 158 22.61 -6.61 -11.38
N ARG A 159 21.31 -6.63 -11.00
CA ARG A 159 20.36 -5.52 -11.29
C ARG A 159 20.29 -4.49 -10.15
N TYR A 160 20.75 -4.86 -8.95
CA TYR A 160 20.71 -4.02 -7.75
C TYR A 160 21.45 -2.68 -7.91
N LEU A 161 22.65 -2.67 -8.50
CA LEU A 161 23.49 -1.48 -8.59
C LEU A 161 22.88 -0.39 -9.51
N ALA A 162 22.19 -0.79 -10.59
CA ALA A 162 21.53 0.13 -11.50
C ALA A 162 20.29 0.78 -10.86
N ILE A 163 19.54 0.03 -10.05
CA ILE A 163 18.31 0.49 -9.40
C ILE A 163 18.60 1.31 -8.13
N ALA A 164 19.65 0.97 -7.37
CA ALA A 164 20.03 1.69 -6.16
C ALA A 164 20.37 3.18 -6.43
N GLY A 165 20.86 3.51 -7.63
CA GLY A 165 21.08 4.88 -8.07
C GLY A 165 19.77 5.68 -8.21
N GLN A 166 18.72 5.07 -8.76
CA GLN A 166 17.41 5.70 -8.96
C GLN A 166 16.70 5.97 -7.62
N VAL A 167 16.76 5.01 -6.68
CA VAL A 167 16.18 5.18 -5.34
C VAL A 167 16.75 6.42 -4.66
N LYS A 168 18.07 6.63 -4.70
CA LYS A 168 18.75 7.79 -4.08
C LYS A 168 18.21 9.16 -4.53
N SER A 169 17.70 9.26 -5.76
CA SER A 169 17.15 10.52 -6.30
C SER A 169 15.69 10.81 -5.92
N LEU A 170 14.95 9.80 -5.45
CA LEU A 170 13.52 9.86 -5.15
C LEU A 170 13.19 9.57 -3.68
N THR A 171 14.20 9.62 -2.81
CA THR A 171 14.00 9.29 -1.39
C THR A 171 13.44 10.44 -0.57
N PHE A 172 12.49 10.13 0.32
CA PHE A 172 12.18 10.98 1.47
C PHE A 172 12.81 10.38 2.74
N LYS A 173 13.13 11.23 3.72
CA LYS A 173 13.56 10.78 5.05
C LYS A 173 12.36 10.18 5.77
N SER A 174 12.54 9.01 6.38
CA SER A 174 11.56 8.41 7.28
C SER A 174 11.16 9.43 8.35
N GLN A 175 9.86 9.52 8.66
CA GLN A 175 9.46 10.19 9.89
C GLN A 175 9.94 9.31 11.04
N SER A 176 10.88 9.81 11.85
CA SER A 176 11.23 9.19 13.11
C SER A 176 9.93 8.96 13.87
N GLN A 177 9.65 7.72 14.27
CA GLN A 177 8.68 7.48 15.32
C GLN A 177 9.16 8.28 16.53
N GLY A 178 8.51 9.43 16.78
CA GLY A 178 8.69 10.18 18.00
C GLY A 178 8.40 9.21 19.13
N GLY A 179 9.41 8.98 19.98
CA GLY A 179 9.33 8.00 21.04
C GLY A 179 8.09 8.23 21.90
N MET A 180 7.24 7.22 22.00
CA MET A 180 6.50 7.01 23.24
C MET A 180 7.55 6.70 24.31
N LYS A 181 7.96 7.73 25.04
CA LYS A 181 8.36 7.52 26.42
C LYS A 181 7.09 7.09 27.16
N LEU A 182 7.17 5.92 27.77
CA LEU A 182 6.25 5.45 28.80
C LEU A 182 6.18 6.48 29.94
#